data_AF-A0A539DER1-F1
#
_entry.id   AF-A0A539DER1-F1
#
_cell.length_a   1.000
_cell.length_b   1.000
_cell.length_c   1.000
_cell.angle_alpha   90.00
_cell.angle_beta   90.00
_cell.angle_gamma   90.00
#
_symmetry.space_group_name_H-M   'P 1'
#
loop_
_entity.id
_entity.type
_entity.pdbx_description
1 polymer ?
#
loop_
_entity_poly.entity_id
_entity_poly.type
_entity_poly.pdbx_seq_one_letter_code
_entity_poly.pdbx_strand_id
1 'polypeptide(L)'
;YYATGKLEIDAAKRVVAGIAEGCRQAGCALVGGETAEMPGMYQGGDYDLAGFSLGAVERGHALPYLDRQAAGDIIIGLGSSGPHSNGYSLIRKVVEKSGLAWGDDAPFARDRTLAQALMEPTRIYVKPVLPLMKAGMIKGAAHITGGGLIENPPRCIAEGLQASFDWNAWPVPHVFQWLGEVGGISDHELRRTFNCGIGFILIVSPENAEPVLESLLNAGEVAFICGQLEAA
;
A
#
# COMPACT_ATOMS: atom_id res chain seq x y z
N TYR A 1 -8.05 10.22 15.73
CA TYR A 1 -8.29 9.74 17.10
C TYR A 1 -7.01 9.09 17.59
N TYR A 2 -6.49 9.55 18.72
CA TYR A 2 -5.29 9.04 19.37
C TYR A 2 -5.68 8.54 20.75
N ALA A 3 -5.46 7.27 21.05
CA ALA A 3 -5.77 6.70 22.36
C ALA A 3 -4.52 6.08 22.98
N THR A 4 -4.31 6.27 24.28
CA THR A 4 -3.13 5.74 24.99
C THR A 4 -3.42 5.51 26.46
N GLY A 5 -2.54 4.80 27.17
CA GLY A 5 -2.67 4.60 28.62
C GLY A 5 -2.36 5.89 29.38
N LYS A 6 -1.28 6.56 29.00
CA LYS A 6 -0.86 7.87 29.52
C LYS A 6 -0.22 8.68 28.40
N LEU A 7 -0.69 9.90 28.21
CA LEU A 7 -0.24 10.79 27.16
C LEU A 7 1.21 11.22 27.37
N GLU A 8 2.07 10.83 26.44
CA GLU A 8 3.41 11.37 26.30
C GLU A 8 3.37 12.45 25.21
N ILE A 9 3.54 13.70 25.63
CA ILE A 9 3.30 14.87 24.77
C ILE A 9 4.24 14.87 23.56
N ASP A 10 5.51 14.50 23.72
CA ASP A 10 6.47 14.58 22.62
C ASP A 10 6.25 13.47 21.59
N ALA A 11 5.85 12.27 22.01
CA ALA A 11 5.40 11.19 21.14
C ALA A 11 4.14 11.59 20.37
N ALA A 12 3.14 12.13 21.06
CA ALA A 12 1.91 12.60 20.42
C ALA A 12 2.19 13.68 19.37
N LYS A 13 3.08 14.64 19.65
CA LYS A 13 3.52 15.65 18.67
C LYS A 13 4.17 15.03 17.44
N ARG A 14 5.06 14.04 17.60
CA ARG A 14 5.70 13.34 16.46
C ARG A 14 4.66 12.61 15.62
N VAL A 15 3.69 11.95 16.25
CA VAL A 15 2.59 11.28 15.55
C VAL A 15 1.76 12.28 14.75
N VAL A 16 1.33 13.39 15.37
CA VAL A 16 0.54 14.43 14.69
C VAL A 16 1.33 15.06 13.53
N ALA A 17 2.64 15.26 13.69
CA ALA A 17 3.49 15.74 12.60
C ALA A 17 3.50 14.77 11.40
N GLY A 18 3.55 13.46 11.65
CA GLY A 18 3.43 12.44 10.60
C GLY A 18 2.06 12.44 9.93
N ILE A 19 0.98 12.61 10.69
CA ILE A 19 -0.39 12.74 10.14
C ILE A 19 -0.48 13.98 9.24
N ALA A 20 0.03 15.13 9.71
CA ALA A 20 0.04 16.37 8.94
C ALA A 20 0.84 16.25 7.63
N GLU A 21 1.99 15.58 7.68
CA GLU A 21 2.78 15.27 6.48
C GLU A 21 2.02 14.37 5.51
N GLY A 22 1.34 13.34 6.01
CA GLY A 22 0.45 12.50 5.20
C GLY A 22 -0.67 13.31 4.54
N CYS A 23 -1.34 14.21 5.28
CA CYS A 23 -2.34 15.12 4.73
C CYS A 23 -1.78 16.02 3.63
N ARG A 24 -0.56 16.56 3.83
CA ARG A 24 0.13 17.39 2.83
C ARG A 24 0.46 16.63 1.55
N GLN A 25 0.91 15.38 1.67
CA GLN A 25 1.13 14.49 0.54
C GLN A 25 -0.19 14.16 -0.17
N ALA A 26 -1.25 13.93 0.59
CA ALA A 26 -2.57 13.62 0.07
C ALA A 26 -3.30 14.82 -0.55
N GLY A 27 -2.87 16.05 -0.24
CA GLY A 27 -3.57 17.27 -0.65
C GLY A 27 -4.90 17.48 0.08
N CYS A 28 -5.02 16.97 1.31
CA CYS A 28 -6.18 17.17 2.16
C CYS A 28 -5.87 18.02 3.40
N ALA A 29 -6.91 18.58 4.01
CA ALA A 29 -6.78 19.36 5.25
C ALA A 29 -6.98 18.46 6.49
N LEU A 30 -6.14 18.66 7.51
CA LEU A 30 -6.35 18.08 8.84
C LEU A 30 -7.31 18.98 9.63
N VAL A 31 -8.60 18.66 9.57
CA VAL A 31 -9.67 19.53 10.12
C VAL A 31 -9.93 19.35 11.62
N GLY A 32 -9.46 18.25 12.21
CA GLY A 32 -9.66 17.96 13.62
C GLY A 32 -9.02 16.66 14.07
N GLY A 33 -9.04 16.44 15.37
CA GLY A 33 -8.52 15.27 16.04
C GLY A 33 -9.07 15.17 17.45
N GLU A 34 -8.95 13.99 18.05
CA GLU A 34 -9.37 13.71 19.42
C GLU A 34 -8.27 12.90 20.11
N THR A 35 -8.06 13.13 21.39
CA THR A 35 -7.06 12.44 22.22
C THR A 35 -7.72 11.87 23.47
N ALA A 36 -7.55 10.57 23.71
CA ALA A 36 -8.13 9.86 24.84
C ALA A 36 -7.05 9.15 25.69
N GLU A 37 -7.10 9.35 27.00
CA GLU A 37 -6.30 8.58 27.97
C GLU A 37 -7.16 7.49 28.62
N MET A 38 -6.77 6.23 28.43
CA MET A 38 -7.48 5.04 28.90
C MET A 38 -6.51 4.07 29.60
N PRO A 39 -6.01 4.41 30.81
CA PRO A 39 -4.96 3.65 31.52
C PRO A 39 -5.38 2.23 31.91
N GLY A 40 -6.69 1.95 31.99
CA GLY A 40 -7.21 0.60 32.22
C GLY A 40 -7.24 -0.30 30.98
N MET A 41 -7.06 0.27 29.79
CA MET A 41 -7.15 -0.44 28.50
C MET A 41 -5.78 -0.62 27.84
N TYR A 42 -4.93 0.40 27.85
CA TYR A 42 -3.60 0.36 27.25
C TYR A 42 -2.51 0.24 28.31
N GLN A 43 -1.50 -0.59 28.06
CA GLN A 43 -0.40 -0.83 28.99
C GLN A 43 0.84 -0.01 28.61
N GLY A 44 1.51 0.53 29.62
CA GLY A 44 2.79 1.24 29.43
C GLY A 44 2.69 2.39 28.42
N GLY A 45 3.50 2.30 27.36
CA GLY A 45 3.59 3.30 26.28
C GLY A 45 2.73 2.99 25.06
N ASP A 46 1.84 1.99 25.14
CA ASP A 46 0.98 1.62 24.02
C ASP A 46 0.03 2.76 23.66
N TYR A 47 -0.17 2.94 22.36
CA TYR A 47 -1.17 3.85 21.82
C TYR A 47 -1.78 3.26 20.56
N ASP A 48 -2.98 3.73 20.24
CA ASP A 48 -3.74 3.36 19.05
C ASP A 48 -4.20 4.60 18.28
N LEU A 49 -4.26 4.45 16.96
CA LEU A 49 -4.59 5.52 16.03
C LEU A 49 -5.73 5.09 15.12
N ALA A 50 -6.78 5.90 15.11
CA ALA A 50 -7.82 5.80 14.09
C ALA A 50 -7.87 7.08 13.26
N GLY A 51 -7.79 6.92 11.93
CA GLY A 51 -7.91 7.98 10.94
C GLY A 51 -9.29 7.98 10.29
N PHE A 52 -9.79 9.18 9.97
CA PHE A 52 -11.00 9.38 9.17
C PHE A 52 -10.67 10.32 8.02
N SER A 53 -11.13 10.00 6.81
CA SER A 53 -10.96 10.83 5.62
C SER A 53 -12.29 10.92 4.87
N LEU A 54 -12.57 12.09 4.32
CA LEU A 54 -13.73 12.36 3.49
C LEU A 54 -13.26 12.88 2.12
N GLY A 55 -13.67 12.17 1.07
CA GLY A 55 -13.49 12.59 -0.32
C GLY A 55 -14.84 12.82 -1.00
N ALA A 56 -14.83 13.55 -2.11
CA ALA A 56 -16.01 13.78 -2.94
C ALA A 56 -15.75 13.26 -4.36
N VAL A 57 -16.79 12.70 -4.99
CA VAL A 57 -16.76 12.22 -6.36
C VAL A 57 -18.06 12.63 -7.05
N GLU A 58 -17.96 12.99 -8.32
CA GLU A 58 -19.13 13.32 -9.14
C GLU A 58 -20.00 12.06 -9.35
N ARG A 59 -21.32 12.24 -9.38
CA ARG A 59 -22.23 11.10 -9.57
C ARG A 59 -21.93 10.41 -10.90
N GLY A 60 -21.92 9.08 -10.90
CA GLY A 60 -21.63 8.27 -12.08
C GLY A 60 -20.15 8.17 -12.47
N HIS A 61 -19.24 8.82 -11.72
CA HIS A 61 -17.80 8.76 -11.95
C HIS A 61 -17.03 7.93 -10.90
N ALA A 62 -17.77 7.17 -10.09
CA ALA A 62 -17.18 6.29 -9.09
C ALA A 62 -16.65 5.02 -9.77
N LEU A 63 -15.38 4.70 -9.50
CA LEU A 63 -14.77 3.43 -9.87
C LEU A 63 -15.28 2.29 -8.97
N PRO A 64 -15.25 1.03 -9.44
CA PRO A 64 -14.82 0.58 -10.77
C PRO A 64 -15.93 0.69 -11.84
N TYR A 65 -15.53 0.88 -13.10
CA TYR A 65 -16.41 0.79 -14.28
C TYR A 65 -16.43 -0.66 -14.80
N LEU A 66 -17.12 -1.55 -14.07
CA LEU A 66 -17.14 -2.99 -14.36
C LEU A 66 -17.68 -3.31 -15.77
N ASP A 67 -18.63 -2.53 -16.25
CA ASP A 67 -19.24 -2.63 -17.59
C ASP A 67 -18.27 -2.28 -18.73
N ARG A 68 -17.14 -1.65 -18.42
CA ARG A 68 -16.12 -1.24 -19.41
C ARG A 68 -14.90 -2.15 -19.43
N GLN A 69 -14.81 -3.09 -18.50
CA GLN A 69 -13.68 -4.01 -18.42
C GLN A 69 -13.82 -5.14 -19.42
N ALA A 70 -12.70 -5.56 -20.00
CA ALA A 70 -12.64 -6.66 -20.94
C ALA A 70 -11.34 -7.45 -20.79
N ALA A 71 -11.33 -8.69 -21.26
CA ALA A 71 -10.10 -9.44 -21.43
C ALA A 71 -9.12 -8.67 -22.34
N GLY A 72 -7.85 -8.62 -21.94
CA GLY A 72 -6.81 -7.82 -22.57
C GLY A 72 -6.63 -6.43 -21.96
N ASP A 73 -7.50 -5.97 -21.05
CA ASP A 73 -7.24 -4.74 -20.31
C ASP A 73 -5.95 -4.87 -19.47
N ILE A 74 -5.15 -3.81 -19.45
CA ILE A 74 -3.81 -3.82 -18.87
C ILE A 74 -3.85 -3.47 -17.39
N ILE A 75 -3.06 -4.18 -16.60
CA ILE A 75 -2.85 -3.90 -15.18
C ILE A 75 -1.54 -3.14 -15.03
N ILE A 76 -1.61 -1.91 -14.54
CA ILE A 76 -0.45 -1.10 -14.18
C ILE A 76 -0.30 -1.10 -12.66
N GLY A 77 0.85 -1.54 -12.15
CA GLY A 77 1.17 -1.50 -10.73
C GLY A 77 2.08 -0.33 -10.38
N LEU A 78 1.81 0.31 -9.24
CA LEU A 78 2.62 1.36 -8.64
C LEU A 78 3.44 0.79 -7.48
N GLY A 79 4.73 1.13 -7.46
CA GLY A 79 5.70 0.69 -6.47
C GLY A 79 5.27 0.99 -5.03
N SER A 80 5.46 0.03 -4.13
CA SER A 80 5.36 0.24 -2.69
C SER A 80 6.69 0.74 -2.12
N SER A 81 6.65 1.34 -0.93
CA SER A 81 7.84 1.76 -0.20
C SER A 81 8.42 0.61 0.66
N GLY A 82 7.79 -0.56 0.64
CA GLY A 82 8.08 -1.67 1.53
C GLY A 82 6.78 -2.41 1.91
N PRO A 83 6.72 -3.04 3.10
CA PRO A 83 5.52 -3.75 3.55
C PRO A 83 4.29 -2.86 3.82
N HIS A 84 4.46 -1.53 3.76
CA HIS A 84 3.44 -0.54 4.10
C HIS A 84 2.93 -0.71 5.54
N SER A 85 1.64 -0.96 5.75
CA SER A 85 1.01 -1.07 7.07
C SER A 85 0.34 -2.44 7.29
N ASN A 86 0.70 -3.47 6.51
CA ASN A 86 0.09 -4.80 6.57
C ASN A 86 1.13 -5.91 6.76
N GLY A 87 0.71 -7.05 7.29
CA GLY A 87 1.58 -8.23 7.48
C GLY A 87 2.57 -8.13 8.66
N TYR A 88 2.51 -7.09 9.48
CA TYR A 88 3.46 -6.87 10.59
C TYR A 88 3.43 -7.96 11.66
N SER A 89 2.31 -8.66 11.84
CA SER A 89 2.27 -9.83 12.72
C SER A 89 3.18 -10.97 12.23
N LEU A 90 3.29 -11.15 10.92
CA LEU A 90 4.21 -12.14 10.33
C LEU A 90 5.64 -11.61 10.33
N ILE A 91 5.85 -10.33 10.00
CA ILE A 91 7.18 -9.69 10.05
C ILE A 91 7.79 -9.85 11.44
N ARG A 92 7.05 -9.55 12.52
CA ARG A 92 7.55 -9.72 13.90
C ARG A 92 8.01 -11.16 14.19
N LYS A 93 7.27 -12.17 13.72
CA LYS A 93 7.67 -13.58 13.87
C LYS A 93 8.93 -13.92 13.08
N VAL A 94 9.09 -13.36 11.87
CA VAL A 94 10.29 -13.56 11.06
C VAL A 94 11.51 -12.91 11.71
N VAL A 95 11.36 -11.70 12.27
CA VAL A 95 12.42 -11.01 13.02
C VAL A 95 12.82 -11.80 14.27
N GLU A 96 11.84 -12.33 15.03
CA GLU A 96 12.12 -13.21 16.16
C GLU A 96 12.91 -14.46 15.73
N LYS A 97 12.50 -15.11 14.63
CA LYS A 97 13.17 -16.28 14.06
C LYS A 97 14.57 -15.97 13.53
N SER A 98 14.81 -14.75 13.03
CA SER A 98 16.11 -14.35 12.51
C SER A 98 17.14 -14.11 13.62
N GLY A 99 16.69 -13.93 14.87
CA GLY A 99 17.55 -13.58 16.00
C GLY A 99 18.11 -12.15 15.94
N LEU A 100 17.60 -11.30 15.05
CA LEU A 100 18.03 -9.90 14.95
C LEU A 100 17.25 -9.05 15.94
N ALA A 101 17.94 -8.08 16.55
CA ALA A 101 17.31 -6.99 17.26
C ALA A 101 16.85 -5.90 16.29
N TRP A 102 15.86 -5.11 16.71
CA TRP A 102 15.31 -4.00 15.90
C TRP A 102 16.35 -2.93 15.52
N GLY A 103 17.40 -2.78 16.34
CA GLY A 103 18.49 -1.83 16.11
C GLY A 103 19.65 -2.38 15.27
N ASP A 104 19.64 -3.67 14.93
CA ASP A 104 20.68 -4.27 14.09
C ASP A 104 20.55 -3.79 12.64
N ASP A 105 21.62 -3.95 11.86
CA ASP A 105 21.62 -3.63 10.43
C ASP A 105 20.60 -4.48 9.66
N ALA A 106 19.85 -3.85 8.76
CA ALA A 106 18.87 -4.52 7.92
C ALA A 106 19.59 -5.32 6.81
N PRO A 107 19.44 -6.66 6.73
CA PRO A 107 20.12 -7.46 5.71
C PRO A 107 19.71 -7.12 4.26
N PHE A 108 18.55 -6.49 4.10
CA PHE A 108 17.95 -6.14 2.81
C PHE A 108 18.01 -4.64 2.51
N ALA A 109 18.56 -3.81 3.39
CA ALA A 109 18.63 -2.37 3.21
C ALA A 109 19.93 -1.81 3.78
N ARG A 110 20.82 -1.35 2.89
CA ARG A 110 22.13 -0.81 3.26
C ARG A 110 21.98 0.46 4.11
N ASP A 111 22.87 0.61 5.09
CA ASP A 111 23.00 1.79 5.95
C ASP A 111 21.70 2.14 6.72
N ARG A 112 20.84 1.14 6.97
CA ARG A 112 19.61 1.26 7.74
C ARG A 112 19.53 0.15 8.78
N THR A 113 19.00 0.50 9.94
CA THR A 113 18.58 -0.51 10.93
C THR A 113 17.33 -1.26 10.45
N LEU A 114 17.12 -2.45 11.00
CA LEU A 114 15.94 -3.28 10.73
C LEU A 114 14.64 -2.52 10.99
N ALA A 115 14.55 -1.80 12.12
CA ALA A 115 13.41 -0.96 12.46
C ALA A 115 13.19 0.15 11.43
N GLN A 116 14.24 0.88 11.04
CA GLN A 116 14.13 1.94 10.04
C GLN A 116 13.62 1.38 8.72
N ALA A 117 14.21 0.29 8.22
CA ALA A 117 13.86 -0.28 6.93
C ALA A 117 12.42 -0.84 6.89
N LEU A 118 11.96 -1.46 7.97
CA LEU A 118 10.59 -1.99 8.06
C LEU A 118 9.55 -0.90 8.32
N MET A 119 9.89 0.17 9.06
CA MET A 119 8.97 1.28 9.37
C MET A 119 8.98 2.40 8.32
N GLU A 120 9.46 2.13 7.10
CA GLU A 120 9.31 3.07 5.98
C GLU A 120 7.82 3.42 5.80
N PRO A 121 7.43 4.71 5.81
CA PRO A 121 6.03 5.10 5.73
C PRO A 121 5.34 4.59 4.47
N THR A 122 4.05 4.24 4.59
CA THR A 122 3.21 3.87 3.45
C THR A 122 3.17 5.00 2.41
N ARG A 123 3.39 4.63 1.14
CA ARG A 123 3.32 5.56 0.00
C ARG A 123 1.89 6.08 -0.20
N ILE A 124 1.75 7.37 -0.50
CA ILE A 124 0.46 8.03 -0.78
C ILE A 124 0.34 8.33 -2.27
N TYR A 125 -0.60 7.68 -2.95
CA TYR A 125 -0.71 7.68 -4.42
C TYR A 125 -1.66 8.73 -5.03
N VAL A 126 -2.34 9.54 -4.22
CA VAL A 126 -3.48 10.35 -4.71
C VAL A 126 -3.06 11.41 -5.74
N LYS A 127 -1.94 12.10 -5.56
CA LYS A 127 -1.50 13.17 -6.47
C LYS A 127 -1.24 12.68 -7.90
N PRO A 128 -0.47 11.60 -8.13
CA PRO A 128 -0.26 11.09 -9.48
C PRO A 128 -1.50 10.40 -10.07
N VAL A 129 -2.32 9.74 -9.24
CA VAL A 129 -3.43 8.91 -9.74
C VAL A 129 -4.72 9.70 -10.00
N LEU A 130 -5.04 10.70 -9.17
CA LEU A 130 -6.31 11.43 -9.26
C LEU A 130 -6.53 12.12 -10.63
N PRO A 131 -5.53 12.77 -11.27
CA PRO A 131 -5.70 13.33 -12.61
C PRO A 131 -6.08 12.29 -13.67
N LEU A 132 -5.48 11.10 -13.62
CA LEU A 132 -5.75 10.00 -14.54
C LEU A 132 -7.17 9.45 -14.37
N MET A 133 -7.62 9.34 -13.11
CA MET A 133 -9.00 8.97 -12.80
C MET A 133 -9.99 10.02 -13.33
N LYS A 134 -9.70 11.31 -13.14
CA LYS A 134 -10.54 12.41 -13.65
C LYS A 134 -10.57 12.48 -15.19
N ALA A 135 -9.49 12.06 -15.85
CA ALA A 135 -9.42 11.95 -17.30
C ALA A 135 -10.19 10.74 -17.86
N GLY A 136 -10.74 9.87 -17.01
CA GLY A 136 -11.50 8.69 -17.43
C GLY A 136 -10.65 7.57 -18.02
N MET A 137 -9.33 7.61 -17.81
CA MET A 137 -8.38 6.62 -18.36
C MET A 137 -8.34 5.32 -17.56
N ILE A 138 -8.89 5.33 -16.35
CA ILE A 138 -8.87 4.21 -15.40
C ILE A 138 -10.24 3.54 -15.40
N LYS A 139 -10.26 2.22 -15.60
CA LYS A 139 -11.46 1.36 -15.54
C LYS A 139 -11.69 0.75 -14.17
N GLY A 140 -10.62 0.52 -13.41
CA GLY A 140 -10.65 -0.05 -12.07
C GLY A 140 -9.35 0.25 -11.34
N ALA A 141 -9.38 0.15 -10.01
CA ALA A 141 -8.20 0.35 -9.19
C ALA A 141 -8.33 -0.43 -7.89
N ALA A 142 -7.19 -0.91 -7.36
CA ALA A 142 -7.15 -1.53 -6.05
C ALA A 142 -5.91 -1.09 -5.27
N HIS A 143 -6.13 -0.75 -4.00
CA HIS A 143 -5.05 -0.54 -3.04
C HIS A 143 -4.64 -1.89 -2.47
N ILE A 144 -3.35 -2.22 -2.57
CA ILE A 144 -2.84 -3.53 -2.18
C ILE A 144 -2.48 -3.48 -0.68
N THR A 145 -3.39 -4.02 0.14
CA THR A 145 -3.30 -3.99 1.60
C THR A 145 -3.27 -5.41 2.16
N GLY A 146 -3.96 -5.70 3.27
CA GLY A 146 -4.16 -7.07 3.74
C GLY A 146 -4.81 -7.93 2.66
N GLY A 147 -4.33 -9.16 2.48
CA GLY A 147 -4.74 -10.03 1.37
C GLY A 147 -3.92 -9.86 0.09
N GLY A 148 -3.00 -8.88 0.06
CA GLY A 148 -1.96 -8.75 -0.96
C GLY A 148 -2.48 -8.68 -2.40
N LEU A 149 -1.67 -9.18 -3.34
CA LEU A 149 -1.97 -9.20 -4.78
C LEU A 149 -2.95 -10.31 -5.18
N ILE A 150 -3.40 -11.14 -4.23
CA ILE A 150 -4.36 -12.22 -4.49
C ILE A 150 -5.79 -11.78 -4.14
N GLU A 151 -6.01 -11.20 -2.95
CA GLU A 151 -7.38 -10.91 -2.47
C GLU A 151 -7.86 -9.48 -2.77
N ASN A 152 -6.96 -8.53 -3.06
CA ASN A 152 -7.34 -7.15 -3.35
C ASN A 152 -7.82 -6.94 -4.80
N PRO A 153 -7.11 -7.42 -5.84
CA PRO A 153 -7.51 -7.16 -7.22
C PRO A 153 -8.93 -7.60 -7.60
N PRO A 154 -9.44 -8.79 -7.20
CA PRO A 154 -10.79 -9.24 -7.56
C PRO A 154 -11.91 -8.28 -7.14
N ARG A 155 -11.69 -7.44 -6.13
CA ARG A 155 -12.69 -6.47 -5.62
C ARG A 155 -12.99 -5.33 -6.60
N CYS A 156 -12.16 -5.15 -7.62
CA CYS A 156 -12.31 -4.11 -8.64
C CYS A 156 -12.45 -4.65 -10.06
N ILE A 157 -12.59 -5.98 -10.23
CA ILE A 157 -12.63 -6.67 -11.52
C ILE A 157 -14.06 -7.15 -11.81
N ALA A 158 -14.49 -7.04 -13.07
CA ALA A 158 -15.81 -7.50 -13.50
C ALA A 158 -15.97 -9.03 -13.43
N GLU A 159 -17.20 -9.50 -13.24
CA GLU A 159 -17.51 -10.93 -13.25
C GLU A 159 -17.11 -11.58 -14.58
N GLY A 160 -16.56 -12.79 -14.53
CA GLY A 160 -16.04 -13.49 -15.72
C GLY A 160 -14.64 -13.06 -16.17
N LEU A 161 -14.01 -12.12 -15.46
CA LEU A 161 -12.61 -11.73 -15.66
C LEU A 161 -11.76 -12.03 -14.43
N GLN A 162 -10.47 -12.23 -14.63
CA GLN A 162 -9.47 -12.39 -13.57
C GLN A 162 -8.17 -11.65 -13.91
N ALA A 163 -7.42 -11.26 -12.88
CA ALA A 163 -6.09 -10.70 -13.06
C ALA A 163 -5.06 -11.79 -13.35
N SER A 164 -4.36 -11.66 -14.47
CA SER A 164 -3.20 -12.47 -14.84
C SER A 164 -1.95 -11.61 -14.69
N PHE A 165 -1.17 -11.85 -13.64
CA PHE A 165 0.06 -11.11 -13.35
C PHE A 165 1.28 -11.78 -14.00
N ASP A 166 2.11 -10.97 -14.65
CA ASP A 166 3.50 -11.34 -14.96
C ASP A 166 4.38 -11.03 -13.75
N TRP A 167 4.69 -12.06 -12.98
CA TRP A 167 5.50 -11.94 -11.76
C TRP A 167 6.96 -11.55 -12.01
N ASN A 168 7.41 -11.52 -13.27
CA ASN A 168 8.75 -11.05 -13.64
C ASN A 168 8.75 -9.60 -14.14
N ALA A 169 7.57 -8.95 -14.23
CA ALA A 169 7.45 -7.60 -14.78
C ALA A 169 7.96 -6.48 -13.84
N TRP A 170 8.19 -6.79 -12.56
CA TRP A 170 8.82 -5.88 -11.61
C TRP A 170 9.78 -6.62 -10.67
N PRO A 171 10.83 -5.94 -10.18
CA PRO A 171 11.69 -6.52 -9.17
C PRO A 171 10.97 -6.58 -7.83
N VAL A 172 10.83 -7.78 -7.25
CA VAL A 172 10.35 -7.93 -5.88
C VAL A 172 11.35 -7.30 -4.91
N PRO A 173 10.98 -6.31 -4.08
CA PRO A 173 11.90 -5.68 -3.15
C PRO A 173 12.56 -6.68 -2.19
N HIS A 174 13.85 -6.47 -1.89
CA HIS A 174 14.66 -7.40 -1.09
C HIS A 174 14.07 -7.70 0.29
N VAL A 175 13.28 -6.79 0.88
CA VAL A 175 12.58 -7.05 2.14
C VAL A 175 11.67 -8.27 2.05
N PHE A 176 10.96 -8.47 0.93
CA PHE A 176 10.06 -9.61 0.77
C PHE A 176 10.81 -10.90 0.45
N GLN A 177 11.93 -10.81 -0.27
CA GLN A 177 12.83 -11.94 -0.48
C GLN A 177 13.39 -12.43 0.86
N TRP A 178 13.92 -11.51 1.67
CA TRP A 178 14.42 -11.81 3.02
C TRP A 178 13.33 -12.40 3.93
N LEU A 179 12.11 -11.83 3.91
CA LEU A 179 10.98 -12.37 4.67
C LEU A 179 10.64 -13.80 4.23
N GLY A 180 10.64 -14.06 2.92
CA GLY A 180 10.42 -15.38 2.33
C GLY A 180 11.45 -16.41 2.79
N GLU A 181 12.73 -16.09 2.63
CA GLU A 181 13.85 -16.97 2.95
C GLU A 181 13.94 -17.27 4.44
N VAL A 182 13.97 -16.23 5.29
CA VAL A 182 14.10 -16.41 6.74
C VAL A 182 12.83 -17.02 7.32
N GLY A 183 11.66 -16.59 6.85
CA GLY A 183 10.37 -17.10 7.30
C GLY A 183 10.08 -18.52 6.84
N GLY A 184 10.65 -18.97 5.72
CA GLY A 184 10.21 -20.18 5.03
C GLY A 184 8.81 -20.03 4.44
N ILE A 185 8.49 -18.84 3.91
CA ILE A 185 7.17 -18.49 3.38
C ILE A 185 7.17 -18.77 1.88
N SER A 186 6.14 -19.47 1.38
CA SER A 186 5.99 -19.70 -0.06
C SER A 186 5.64 -18.42 -0.81
N ASP A 187 5.96 -18.37 -2.10
CA ASP A 187 5.58 -17.24 -2.97
C ASP A 187 4.09 -16.92 -2.94
N HIS A 188 3.24 -17.96 -2.91
CA HIS A 188 1.80 -17.79 -2.81
C HIS A 188 1.41 -17.06 -1.51
N GLU A 189 1.93 -17.51 -0.37
CA GLU A 189 1.63 -16.88 0.92
C GLU A 189 2.23 -15.48 1.04
N LEU A 190 3.40 -15.23 0.44
CA LEU A 190 3.95 -13.88 0.34
C LEU A 190 3.01 -12.96 -0.45
N ARG A 191 2.57 -13.38 -1.64
CA ARG A 191 1.69 -12.59 -2.51
C ARG A 191 0.29 -12.42 -1.92
N ARG A 192 -0.17 -13.35 -1.10
CA ARG A 192 -1.43 -13.25 -0.35
C ARG A 192 -1.31 -12.37 0.89
N THR A 193 -0.15 -12.30 1.53
CA THR A 193 0.00 -11.54 2.78
C THR A 193 0.47 -10.11 2.52
N PHE A 194 1.38 -9.94 1.57
CA PHE A 194 2.09 -8.70 1.31
C PHE A 194 1.80 -8.14 -0.08
N ASN A 195 2.18 -6.88 -0.26
CA ASN A 195 2.08 -6.18 -1.53
C ASN A 195 3.19 -6.56 -2.53
N CYS A 196 4.25 -7.24 -2.07
CA CYS A 196 5.38 -7.72 -2.88
C CYS A 196 5.98 -6.67 -3.83
N GLY A 197 5.97 -5.40 -3.44
CA GLY A 197 6.51 -4.28 -4.22
C GLY A 197 5.49 -3.47 -4.99
N ILE A 198 4.22 -3.89 -5.06
CA ILE A 198 3.16 -3.17 -5.75
C ILE A 198 2.12 -2.72 -4.73
N GLY A 199 2.10 -1.44 -4.39
CA GLY A 199 1.19 -0.90 -3.38
C GLY A 199 -0.18 -0.53 -3.93
N PHE A 200 -0.29 -0.25 -5.23
CA PHE A 200 -1.56 0.14 -5.87
C PHE A 200 -1.60 -0.39 -7.29
N ILE A 201 -2.76 -0.81 -7.79
CA ILE A 201 -2.93 -1.19 -9.19
C ILE A 201 -4.02 -0.36 -9.87
N LEU A 202 -3.87 -0.18 -11.17
CA LEU A 202 -4.81 0.45 -12.08
C LEU A 202 -5.13 -0.51 -13.21
N ILE A 203 -6.41 -0.63 -13.56
CA ILE A 203 -6.89 -1.35 -14.74
C ILE A 203 -7.21 -0.31 -15.80
N VAL A 204 -6.60 -0.44 -16.97
CA VAL A 204 -6.73 0.50 -18.09
C VAL A 204 -6.95 -0.26 -19.40
N SER A 205 -7.53 0.38 -20.41
CA SER A 205 -7.56 -0.23 -21.73
C SER A 205 -6.17 -0.27 -22.37
N PRO A 206 -5.93 -1.18 -23.34
CA PRO A 206 -4.65 -1.26 -24.04
C PRO A 206 -4.17 0.08 -24.62
N GLU A 207 -5.07 0.87 -25.20
CA GLU A 207 -4.74 2.18 -25.77
C GLU A 207 -4.35 3.25 -24.73
N ASN A 208 -4.77 3.06 -23.46
CA ASN A 208 -4.41 3.96 -22.36
C ASN A 208 -3.17 3.49 -21.59
N ALA A 209 -2.66 2.27 -21.84
CA ALA A 209 -1.59 1.69 -21.05
C ALA A 209 -0.30 2.52 -21.06
N GLU A 210 0.20 2.85 -22.25
CA GLU A 210 1.43 3.64 -22.41
C GLU A 210 1.26 5.09 -21.89
N PRO A 211 0.20 5.85 -22.27
CA PRO A 211 -0.01 7.20 -21.74
C PRO A 211 -0.14 7.26 -20.21
N VAL A 212 -0.83 6.28 -19.59
CA VAL A 212 -0.97 6.20 -18.13
C VAL A 212 0.37 5.90 -17.48
N LEU A 213 1.11 4.91 -18.00
CA LEU A 213 2.43 4.56 -17.49
C LEU A 213 3.39 5.75 -17.55
N GLU A 214 3.48 6.43 -18.70
CA GLU A 214 4.31 7.62 -18.86
C GLU A 214 3.93 8.73 -17.89
N SER A 215 2.63 8.98 -17.69
CA SER A 215 2.17 10.00 -16.75
C SER A 215 2.59 9.70 -15.31
N LEU A 216 2.51 8.43 -14.89
CA LEU A 216 2.95 8.00 -13.56
C LEU A 216 4.47 8.15 -13.38
N LEU A 217 5.25 7.73 -14.37
CA LEU A 217 6.71 7.86 -14.36
C LEU A 217 7.14 9.34 -14.33
N ASN A 218 6.50 10.19 -15.13
CA ASN A 218 6.75 11.64 -15.15
C ASN A 218 6.35 12.32 -13.84
N ALA A 219 5.39 11.76 -13.10
CA ALA A 219 5.02 12.22 -11.76
C ALA A 219 5.98 11.71 -10.66
N GLY A 220 7.01 10.94 -11.02
CA GLY A 220 8.03 10.42 -10.11
C GLY A 220 7.61 9.13 -9.40
N GLU A 221 6.56 8.45 -9.85
CA GLU A 221 6.24 7.11 -9.36
C GLU A 221 7.11 6.05 -10.04
N VAL A 222 7.37 4.97 -9.32
CA VAL A 222 7.85 3.73 -9.93
C VAL A 222 6.62 2.96 -10.37
N ALA A 223 6.47 2.69 -11.66
CA ALA A 223 5.31 2.02 -12.21
C ALA A 223 5.68 0.97 -13.26
N PHE A 224 4.89 -0.08 -13.35
CA PHE A 224 5.12 -1.24 -14.22
C PHE A 224 3.81 -1.67 -14.87
N ILE A 225 3.89 -2.18 -16.10
CA ILE A 225 2.82 -3.03 -16.62
C ILE A 225 2.99 -4.40 -15.97
N CYS A 226 2.11 -4.74 -15.03
CA CYS A 226 2.21 -5.93 -14.19
C CYS A 226 1.47 -7.14 -14.77
N GLY A 227 0.70 -6.96 -15.84
CA GLY A 227 -0.12 -8.02 -16.43
C GLY A 227 -1.36 -7.49 -17.10
N GLN A 228 -2.39 -8.33 -17.20
CA GLN A 228 -3.63 -8.02 -17.89
C GLN A 228 -4.83 -8.74 -17.27
N LEU A 229 -6.04 -8.33 -17.62
CA LEU A 229 -7.25 -9.09 -17.37
C LEU A 229 -7.39 -10.21 -18.40
N GLU A 230 -7.82 -11.38 -17.96
CA GLU A 230 -8.12 -12.53 -18.79
C GLU A 230 -9.51 -13.06 -18.47
N ALA A 231 -10.08 -13.86 -19.37
CA ALA A 231 -11.29 -14.61 -19.05
C ALA A 231 -11.01 -15.58 -17.88
N ALA A 232 -11.93 -15.63 -16.92
CA ALA A 232 -11.85 -16.51 -15.75
C ALA A 232 -12.08 -17.99 -16.11
#